data_AF-A0A166VJZ4-F1
#
_entry.id   AF-A0A166VJZ4-F1
#
_cell.length_a   1.000
_cell.length_b   1.000
_cell.length_c   1.000
_cell.angle_alpha   90.00
_cell.angle_beta   90.00
_cell.angle_gamma   90.00
#
_symmetry.space_group_name_H-M   'P 1'
#
loop_
_entity.id
_entity.type
_entity.pdbx_description
1 polymer ?
#
loop_
_entity_poly.entity_id
_entity_poly.type
_entity_poly.pdbx_seq_one_letter_code
_entity_poly.pdbx_strand_id
1 'polypeptide(L)'
;MVSIKALLGAGLAATSTLANPIQSLDFAGSSLAPRADPSLTGYLGAFFLGAEPYVYLHLSNGNNPTSFRALNGGAPVIRPTKGTGGVRDPAIVEGGGAQKGKKWYIVGTDLDIGKTTWDAAQRQGSKGIFVWESTDLVNWSNERLVVVENADAGMVWAPEAIWDPTKGQYLVHWASKFYAASDPNHTGAPGPIVIRYAYTSDFRTFSAPQTYIDKSPTNIIDLNILPTSSDGRSFVRFLKDESLKTVFVEVTTTGLFGTWTRPGGSSAIIASGVEGPAAYWDNQVAGKAHVLLDFYGADGYRPYETTNVASNAGWTASSRTGFPSGLRHGGVLPINQTVYDALGRRWD
;
A
#
# COMPACT_ATOMS: atom_id res chain seq x y z
N MET A 1 43.31 -46.16 -58.06
CA MET A 1 43.26 -44.91 -58.85
C MET A 1 42.21 -43.99 -58.24
N VAL A 2 42.61 -42.73 -57.95
CA VAL A 2 41.80 -41.50 -57.72
C VAL A 2 40.80 -41.52 -56.54
N SER A 3 41.12 -40.96 -55.36
CA SER A 3 41.06 -39.55 -54.90
C SER A 3 39.63 -39.01 -54.62
N ILE A 4 39.38 -38.55 -53.39
CA ILE A 4 39.01 -37.16 -53.04
C ILE A 4 38.89 -36.96 -51.50
N LYS A 5 39.66 -35.97 -51.03
CA LYS A 5 39.56 -35.05 -49.88
C LYS A 5 38.36 -35.17 -48.90
N ALA A 6 38.63 -34.99 -47.61
CA ALA A 6 38.25 -33.75 -46.88
C ALA A 6 38.80 -33.72 -45.44
N LEU A 7 39.54 -32.65 -45.14
CA LEU A 7 39.81 -32.12 -43.80
C LEU A 7 38.50 -31.65 -43.14
N LEU A 8 38.43 -31.67 -41.80
CA LEU A 8 37.91 -30.53 -41.02
C LEU A 8 38.26 -30.70 -39.53
N GLY A 9 39.01 -29.73 -39.01
CA GLY A 9 39.45 -29.64 -37.63
C GLY A 9 38.36 -29.11 -36.70
N ALA A 10 38.43 -29.55 -35.45
CA ALA A 10 37.57 -29.12 -34.37
C ALA A 10 37.97 -27.72 -33.88
N GLY A 11 37.06 -26.75 -34.03
CA GLY A 11 37.10 -25.46 -33.35
C GLY A 11 36.03 -25.42 -32.27
N LEU A 12 36.44 -25.39 -31.00
CA LEU A 12 35.56 -25.19 -29.86
C LEU A 12 35.14 -23.72 -29.82
N ALA A 13 33.87 -23.41 -30.12
CA ALA A 13 33.31 -22.08 -29.92
C ALA A 13 32.61 -22.03 -28.55
N ALA A 14 33.25 -21.39 -27.57
CA ALA A 14 32.61 -21.03 -26.31
C ALA A 14 31.70 -19.82 -26.54
N THR A 15 30.39 -20.01 -26.42
CA THR A 15 29.42 -18.91 -26.39
C THR A 15 29.44 -18.26 -25.01
N SER A 16 30.14 -17.14 -24.87
CA SER A 16 30.01 -16.24 -23.74
C SER A 16 28.68 -15.49 -23.84
N THR A 17 27.75 -15.81 -22.94
CA THR A 17 26.57 -14.98 -22.71
C THR A 17 27.03 -13.68 -22.05
N LEU A 18 27.12 -12.60 -22.83
CA LEU A 18 27.32 -11.25 -22.30
C LEU A 18 26.06 -10.90 -21.49
N ALA A 19 26.18 -10.99 -20.16
CA ALA A 19 25.22 -10.38 -19.26
C ALA A 19 25.23 -8.87 -19.54
N ASN A 20 24.07 -8.30 -19.89
CA ASN A 20 23.93 -6.86 -19.98
C ASN A 20 24.33 -6.25 -18.63
N PRO A 21 25.21 -5.23 -18.60
CA PRO A 21 25.55 -4.57 -17.36
C PRO A 21 24.26 -4.03 -16.73
N ILE A 22 24.03 -4.39 -15.47
CA ILE A 22 23.02 -3.76 -14.61
C ILE A 22 23.31 -2.26 -14.68
N GLN A 23 22.45 -1.50 -15.35
CA GLN A 23 22.52 -0.05 -15.30
C GLN A 23 22.28 0.35 -13.85
N SER A 24 23.36 0.71 -13.17
CA SER A 24 23.32 1.48 -11.94
C SER A 24 22.57 2.77 -12.27
N LEU A 25 21.28 2.82 -11.94
CA LEU A 25 20.53 4.07 -11.95
C LEU A 25 21.21 4.98 -10.93
N ASP A 26 21.95 5.97 -11.42
CA ASP A 26 22.64 6.94 -10.59
C ASP A 26 21.60 7.93 -10.02
N PHE A 27 21.11 7.61 -8.82
CA PHE A 27 20.19 8.47 -8.07
C PHE A 27 20.89 9.71 -7.47
N ALA A 28 22.20 9.89 -7.68
CA ALA A 28 22.96 11.02 -7.12
C ALA A 28 22.55 12.39 -7.71
N GLY A 29 21.81 12.41 -8.83
CA GLY A 29 21.34 13.64 -9.49
C GLY A 29 19.86 13.98 -9.31
N SER A 30 19.03 13.06 -8.81
CA SER A 30 17.62 13.33 -8.52
C SER A 30 17.48 13.66 -7.05
N SER A 31 17.32 14.93 -6.69
CA SER A 31 16.92 15.33 -5.34
C SER A 31 15.53 14.76 -5.06
N LEU A 32 15.45 13.57 -4.48
CA LEU A 32 14.21 12.88 -4.07
C LEU A 32 13.52 13.55 -2.87
N ALA A 33 13.51 14.88 -2.80
CA ALA A 33 12.96 15.61 -1.66
C ALA A 33 11.62 16.27 -1.99
N PRO A 34 10.52 15.82 -1.36
CA PRO A 34 9.43 16.69 -0.94
C PRO A 34 9.76 17.37 0.40
N ARG A 35 9.13 18.54 0.61
CA ARG A 35 9.40 19.51 1.69
C ARG A 35 8.92 19.02 3.05
N ALA A 36 9.71 19.27 4.10
CA ALA A 36 9.12 19.66 5.38
C ALA A 36 8.15 20.81 5.09
N ASP A 37 6.86 20.60 5.32
CA ASP A 37 5.83 21.58 4.97
C ASP A 37 5.43 22.34 6.24
N PRO A 38 5.81 23.63 6.36
CA PRO A 38 5.49 24.42 7.54
C PRO A 38 3.99 24.68 7.71
N SER A 39 3.15 24.36 6.72
CA SER A 39 1.69 24.43 6.84
C SER A 39 1.08 23.22 7.56
N LEU A 40 1.82 22.13 7.73
CA LEU A 40 1.39 20.92 8.41
C LEU A 40 1.78 20.97 9.90
N THR A 41 0.85 20.56 10.77
CA THR A 41 1.06 20.62 12.23
C THR A 41 0.90 19.27 12.93
N GLY A 42 0.51 18.23 12.22
CA GLY A 42 0.28 16.91 12.78
C GLY A 42 -0.10 15.88 11.74
N TYR A 43 -0.59 14.74 12.21
CA TYR A 43 -0.95 13.58 11.41
C TYR A 43 -2.27 12.98 11.92
N LEU A 44 -3.13 12.59 10.99
CA LEU A 44 -4.31 11.79 11.23
C LEU A 44 -4.04 10.35 10.78
N GLY A 45 -4.11 9.40 11.70
CA GLY A 45 -4.08 7.98 11.39
C GLY A 45 -5.47 7.37 11.34
N ALA A 46 -5.70 6.43 10.42
CA ALA A 46 -6.85 5.54 10.40
C ALA A 46 -6.36 4.09 10.48
N PHE A 47 -6.88 3.34 11.43
CA PHE A 47 -6.46 1.97 11.72
C PHE A 47 -7.65 1.08 12.06
N PHE A 48 -7.44 -0.23 12.13
CA PHE A 48 -8.38 -1.15 12.76
C PHE A 48 -7.73 -1.88 13.94
N LEU A 49 -8.57 -2.50 14.78
CA LEU A 49 -8.14 -3.43 15.83
C LEU A 49 -8.48 -4.87 15.41
N GLY A 50 -7.59 -5.81 15.68
CA GLY A 50 -7.75 -7.19 15.21
C GLY A 50 -9.06 -7.87 15.62
N ALA A 51 -9.50 -7.67 16.86
CA ALA A 51 -10.73 -8.27 17.39
C ALA A 51 -12.00 -7.44 17.11
N GLU A 52 -11.83 -6.16 16.81
CA GLU A 52 -12.92 -5.22 16.51
C GLU A 52 -12.59 -4.50 15.18
N PRO A 53 -12.87 -5.14 14.03
CA PRO A 53 -12.49 -4.63 12.72
C PRO A 53 -13.39 -3.45 12.34
N TYR A 54 -13.07 -2.28 12.88
CA TYR A 54 -13.73 -0.99 12.65
C TYR A 54 -12.69 0.07 12.34
N VAL A 55 -13.11 1.27 11.94
CA VAL A 55 -12.17 2.38 11.75
C VAL A 55 -11.99 3.15 13.05
N TYR A 56 -10.75 3.20 13.52
CA TYR A 56 -10.31 3.98 14.66
C TYR A 56 -9.39 5.09 14.17
N LEU A 57 -9.75 6.33 14.49
CA LEU A 57 -8.93 7.49 14.15
C LEU A 57 -8.00 7.84 15.31
N HIS A 58 -6.79 8.24 14.97
CA HIS A 58 -5.76 8.66 15.92
C HIS A 58 -5.16 9.98 15.46
N LEU A 59 -4.95 10.90 16.39
CA LEU A 59 -4.33 12.18 16.12
C LEU A 59 -2.94 12.21 16.75
N SER A 60 -1.96 12.71 16.02
CA SER A 60 -0.61 12.85 16.55
C SER A 60 -0.55 13.81 17.74
N ASN A 61 0.36 13.58 18.67
CA ASN A 61 0.64 14.51 19.76
C ASN A 61 1.53 15.65 19.23
N GLY A 62 0.91 16.75 18.81
CA GLY A 62 1.58 17.81 18.07
C GLY A 62 2.09 17.30 16.72
N ASN A 63 3.23 17.83 16.25
CA ASN A 63 3.81 17.45 14.96
C ASN A 63 4.74 16.22 15.05
N ASN A 64 4.49 15.32 16.01
CA ASN A 64 5.31 14.14 16.22
C ASN A 64 4.82 12.96 15.34
N PRO A 65 5.64 12.46 14.41
CA PRO A 65 5.24 11.41 13.47
C PRO A 65 5.05 10.04 14.11
N THR A 66 5.57 9.80 15.32
CA THR A 66 5.49 8.47 15.98
C THR A 66 4.85 8.52 17.36
N SER A 67 4.09 9.59 17.64
CA SER A 67 3.33 9.74 18.88
C SER A 67 1.90 10.09 18.56
N PHE A 68 0.97 9.22 18.94
CA PHE A 68 -0.46 9.36 18.65
C PHE A 68 -1.30 9.11 19.89
N ARG A 69 -2.49 9.70 19.89
CA ARG A 69 -3.55 9.43 20.85
C ARG A 69 -4.82 9.06 20.10
N ALA A 70 -5.60 8.17 20.69
CA ALA A 70 -6.89 7.79 20.12
C ALA A 70 -7.85 8.98 20.14
N LEU A 71 -8.63 9.12 19.07
CA LEU A 71 -9.79 10.01 19.04
C LEU A 71 -11.02 9.26 19.55
N ASN A 72 -12.10 9.99 19.85
CA ASN A 72 -13.39 9.45 20.25
C ASN A 72 -13.31 8.57 21.50
N GLY A 73 -12.44 8.94 22.45
CA GLY A 73 -12.19 8.17 23.67
C GLY A 73 -11.71 6.73 23.43
N GLY A 74 -11.14 6.43 22.25
CA GLY A 74 -10.75 5.06 21.87
C GLY A 74 -11.86 4.21 21.27
N ALA A 75 -13.09 4.72 21.18
CA ALA A 75 -14.17 4.04 20.47
C ALA A 75 -14.03 4.20 18.95
N PRO A 76 -14.52 3.24 18.14
CA PRO A 76 -14.44 3.35 16.69
C PRO A 76 -15.26 4.55 16.19
N VAL A 77 -14.72 5.24 15.20
CA VAL A 77 -15.38 6.37 14.52
C VAL A 77 -16.33 5.87 13.43
N ILE A 78 -16.00 4.75 12.78
CA ILE A 78 -16.85 4.12 11.75
C ILE A 78 -17.03 2.64 12.08
N ARG A 79 -18.29 2.21 12.19
CA ARG A 79 -18.69 0.79 12.20
C ARG A 79 -19.44 0.51 10.90
N PRO A 80 -18.96 -0.40 10.03
CA PRO A 80 -19.66 -0.72 8.80
C PRO A 80 -20.99 -1.41 9.09
N THR A 81 -22.00 -1.11 8.28
CA THR A 81 -23.35 -1.67 8.37
C THR A 81 -23.65 -2.66 7.25
N LYS A 82 -22.76 -2.77 6.26
CA LYS A 82 -22.87 -3.68 5.11
C LYS A 82 -21.85 -4.82 5.17
N GLY A 83 -21.88 -5.69 4.15
CA GLY A 83 -20.90 -6.76 3.97
C GLY A 83 -20.85 -7.72 5.15
N THR A 84 -19.64 -8.04 5.58
CA THR A 84 -19.36 -8.89 6.75
C THR A 84 -19.66 -8.20 8.09
N GLY A 85 -19.89 -6.88 8.08
CA GLY A 85 -20.01 -6.05 9.27
C GLY A 85 -18.66 -5.75 9.96
N GLY A 86 -17.54 -6.00 9.26
CA GLY A 86 -16.19 -5.62 9.68
C GLY A 86 -15.42 -4.95 8.55
N VAL A 87 -14.55 -4.01 8.90
CA VAL A 87 -13.64 -3.32 7.99
C VAL A 87 -12.21 -3.42 8.50
N ARG A 88 -11.30 -3.80 7.60
CA ARG A 88 -9.86 -3.87 7.87
C ARG A 88 -9.10 -2.99 6.90
N ASP A 89 -7.84 -2.73 7.23
CA ASP A 89 -6.90 -2.03 6.37
C ASP A 89 -7.41 -0.65 5.87
N PRO A 90 -7.94 0.22 6.75
CA PRO A 90 -8.50 1.49 6.30
C PRO A 90 -7.40 2.44 5.78
N ALA A 91 -7.54 2.91 4.55
CA ALA A 91 -6.64 3.88 3.94
C ALA A 91 -7.35 5.22 3.72
N ILE A 92 -6.76 6.31 4.23
CA ILE A 92 -7.23 7.68 3.98
C ILE A 92 -6.69 8.14 2.64
N VAL A 93 -7.57 8.55 1.73
CA VAL A 93 -7.23 9.03 0.40
C VAL A 93 -7.58 10.50 0.28
N GLU A 94 -6.60 11.35 0.01
CA GLU A 94 -6.84 12.76 -0.31
C GLU A 94 -7.49 12.93 -1.69
N GLY A 95 -8.43 13.86 -1.78
CA GLY A 95 -8.99 14.38 -3.01
C GLY A 95 -7.92 14.75 -4.06
N GLY A 96 -8.14 14.39 -5.32
CA GLY A 96 -7.30 14.80 -6.44
C GLY A 96 -7.94 15.89 -7.28
N GLY A 97 -7.16 16.56 -8.13
CA GLY A 97 -7.66 17.59 -9.04
C GLY A 97 -8.47 18.68 -8.32
N ALA A 98 -9.73 18.89 -8.73
CA ALA A 98 -10.63 19.89 -8.12
C ALA A 98 -11.03 19.58 -6.65
N GLN A 99 -10.86 18.33 -6.21
CA GLN A 99 -11.18 17.87 -4.86
C GLN A 99 -10.01 18.02 -3.86
N LYS A 100 -8.81 18.36 -4.34
CA LYS A 100 -7.61 18.48 -3.51
C LYS A 100 -7.79 19.47 -2.37
N GLY A 101 -7.47 19.04 -1.15
CA GLY A 101 -7.67 19.80 0.08
C GLY A 101 -9.14 20.10 0.45
N LYS A 102 -10.12 19.47 -0.21
CA LYS A 102 -11.56 19.74 -0.01
C LYS A 102 -12.40 18.48 0.22
N LYS A 103 -11.91 17.32 -0.19
CA LYS A 103 -12.61 16.05 -0.06
C LYS A 103 -11.59 14.94 0.22
N TRP A 104 -12.01 13.98 1.04
CA TRP A 104 -11.23 12.82 1.42
C TRP A 104 -12.12 11.59 1.39
N TYR A 105 -11.49 10.44 1.22
CA TYR A 105 -12.14 9.14 1.25
C TYR A 105 -11.45 8.27 2.30
N ILE A 106 -12.20 7.35 2.88
CA ILE A 106 -11.63 6.16 3.51
C ILE A 106 -12.08 4.97 2.69
N VAL A 107 -11.13 4.16 2.25
CA VAL A 107 -11.39 2.84 1.67
C VAL A 107 -10.95 1.75 2.64
N GLY A 108 -11.51 0.55 2.55
CA GLY A 108 -11.10 -0.56 3.41
C GLY A 108 -11.59 -1.92 2.93
N THR A 109 -10.95 -2.96 3.44
CA THR A 109 -11.30 -4.36 3.21
C THR A 109 -12.62 -4.71 3.91
N ASP A 110 -13.58 -5.29 3.20
CA ASP A 110 -14.77 -5.89 3.82
C ASP A 110 -14.44 -7.27 4.40
N LEU A 111 -14.11 -7.30 5.70
CA LEU A 111 -13.77 -8.52 6.42
C LEU A 111 -13.95 -8.39 7.93
N ASP A 112 -14.85 -9.21 8.47
CA ASP A 112 -14.89 -9.62 9.87
C ASP A 112 -14.39 -11.07 9.99
N ILE A 113 -13.11 -11.23 10.34
CA ILE A 113 -12.49 -12.55 10.47
C ILE A 113 -13.10 -13.36 11.63
N GLY A 114 -13.75 -12.72 12.62
CA GLY A 114 -14.42 -13.41 13.72
C GLY A 114 -15.71 -14.12 13.30
N LYS A 115 -16.26 -13.78 12.12
CA LYS A 115 -17.47 -14.39 11.54
C LYS A 115 -17.18 -15.37 10.39
N THR A 116 -15.91 -15.63 10.09
CA THR A 116 -15.50 -16.54 9.01
C THR A 116 -14.19 -17.25 9.39
N THR A 117 -13.57 -17.95 8.46
CA THR A 117 -12.23 -18.53 8.62
C THR A 117 -11.27 -17.87 7.64
N TRP A 118 -9.96 -17.96 7.93
CA TRP A 118 -8.93 -17.44 7.03
C TRP A 118 -8.93 -18.14 5.66
N ASP A 119 -9.31 -19.41 5.60
CA ASP A 119 -9.45 -20.13 4.32
C ASP A 119 -10.67 -19.61 3.56
N ALA A 120 -11.85 -19.55 4.19
CA ALA A 120 -13.07 -19.04 3.55
C ALA A 120 -12.93 -17.57 3.11
N ALA A 121 -12.34 -16.71 3.93
CA ALA A 121 -12.09 -15.30 3.59
C ALA A 121 -11.18 -15.12 2.38
N GLN A 122 -10.29 -16.08 2.12
CA GLN A 122 -9.39 -16.05 0.96
C GLN A 122 -9.99 -16.67 -0.30
N ARG A 123 -10.86 -17.68 -0.14
CA ARG A 123 -11.46 -18.42 -1.27
C ARG A 123 -12.74 -17.77 -1.74
N GLN A 124 -13.58 -17.34 -0.80
CA GLN A 124 -14.96 -16.89 -1.02
C GLN A 124 -15.19 -15.53 -0.35
N GLY A 125 -14.12 -14.76 -0.15
CA GLY A 125 -14.18 -13.45 0.47
C GLY A 125 -14.92 -12.41 -0.37
N SER A 126 -15.12 -11.24 0.25
CA SER A 126 -15.74 -10.09 -0.42
C SER A 126 -14.98 -9.71 -1.70
N LYS A 127 -15.74 -9.27 -2.70
CA LYS A 127 -15.24 -8.71 -3.97
C LYS A 127 -15.33 -7.20 -4.01
N GLY A 128 -15.74 -6.61 -2.89
CA GLY A 128 -15.94 -5.19 -2.75
C GLY A 128 -14.98 -4.56 -1.77
N ILE A 129 -14.85 -3.25 -1.93
CA ILE A 129 -14.18 -2.37 -0.99
C ILE A 129 -15.22 -1.49 -0.32
N PHE A 130 -15.01 -1.21 0.95
CA PHE A 130 -15.74 -0.15 1.59
C PHE A 130 -15.27 1.22 1.10
N VAL A 131 -16.17 2.19 1.07
CA VAL A 131 -15.89 3.60 0.81
C VAL A 131 -16.73 4.48 1.73
N TRP A 132 -16.08 5.44 2.40
CA TRP A 132 -16.70 6.59 3.07
C TRP A 132 -16.09 7.88 2.55
N GLU A 133 -16.79 8.99 2.76
CA GLU A 133 -16.36 10.31 2.31
C GLU A 133 -16.39 11.33 3.45
N SER A 134 -15.50 12.31 3.36
CA SER A 134 -15.48 13.49 4.22
C SER A 134 -15.09 14.74 3.43
N THR A 135 -15.58 15.90 3.85
CA THR A 135 -15.15 17.22 3.35
C THR A 135 -14.41 18.04 4.40
N ASP A 136 -14.15 17.46 5.58
CA ASP A 136 -13.48 18.14 6.70
C ASP A 136 -12.53 17.24 7.50
N LEU A 137 -12.37 15.96 7.11
CA LEU A 137 -11.65 14.88 7.81
C LEU A 137 -12.20 14.51 9.21
N VAL A 138 -13.21 15.23 9.70
CA VAL A 138 -13.79 15.05 11.03
C VAL A 138 -15.04 14.19 10.96
N ASN A 139 -15.91 14.50 9.99
CA ASN A 139 -17.20 13.85 9.81
C ASN A 139 -17.13 12.93 8.58
N TRP A 140 -17.42 11.66 8.79
CA TRP A 140 -17.39 10.61 7.77
C TRP A 140 -18.80 10.11 7.50
N SER A 141 -19.16 9.97 6.22
CA SER A 141 -20.52 9.59 5.81
C SER A 141 -20.51 8.80 4.50
N ASN A 142 -21.70 8.53 3.95
CA ASN A 142 -21.90 7.91 2.63
C ASN A 142 -21.29 6.51 2.48
N GLU A 143 -21.53 5.62 3.45
CA GLU A 143 -21.07 4.22 3.42
C GLU A 143 -21.50 3.50 2.14
N ARG A 144 -20.51 2.97 1.42
CA ARG A 144 -20.70 2.10 0.26
C ARG A 144 -19.83 0.86 0.38
N LEU A 145 -20.36 -0.26 -0.06
CA LEU A 145 -19.58 -1.47 -0.37
C LEU A 145 -19.64 -1.62 -1.89
N VAL A 146 -18.56 -1.30 -2.58
CA VAL A 146 -18.49 -1.26 -4.04
C VAL A 146 -17.76 -2.50 -4.53
N VAL A 147 -18.42 -3.34 -5.33
CA VAL A 147 -17.78 -4.49 -5.98
C VAL A 147 -16.83 -3.99 -7.06
N VAL A 148 -15.56 -4.36 -6.96
CA VAL A 148 -14.48 -3.89 -7.86
C VAL A 148 -13.76 -5.02 -8.58
N GLU A 149 -14.05 -6.28 -8.23
CA GLU A 149 -13.40 -7.45 -8.84
C GLU A 149 -14.42 -8.48 -9.30
N ASN A 150 -14.00 -9.30 -10.27
CA ASN A 150 -14.80 -10.34 -10.88
C ASN A 150 -15.08 -11.53 -9.94
N ALA A 151 -16.07 -12.34 -10.32
CA ALA A 151 -16.54 -13.47 -9.51
C ALA A 151 -15.51 -14.60 -9.34
N ASP A 152 -14.55 -14.73 -10.26
CA ASP A 152 -13.47 -15.72 -10.24
C ASP A 152 -12.33 -15.38 -9.26
N ALA A 153 -12.37 -14.20 -8.63
CA ALA A 153 -11.44 -13.85 -7.57
C ALA A 153 -11.73 -14.62 -6.26
N GLY A 154 -10.71 -14.78 -5.44
CA GLY A 154 -10.83 -15.28 -4.08
C GLY A 154 -11.33 -14.19 -3.11
N MET A 155 -10.78 -12.99 -3.24
CA MET A 155 -10.93 -11.89 -2.28
C MET A 155 -10.49 -10.55 -2.87
N VAL A 156 -10.84 -9.45 -2.20
CA VAL A 156 -10.34 -8.09 -2.45
C VAL A 156 -9.85 -7.52 -1.12
N TRP A 157 -8.55 -7.37 -0.95
CA TRP A 157 -7.92 -7.00 0.33
C TRP A 157 -6.97 -5.81 0.22
N ALA A 158 -6.83 -5.10 1.34
CA ALA A 158 -5.97 -3.94 1.56
C ALA A 158 -6.06 -2.90 0.43
N PRO A 159 -7.25 -2.33 0.17
CA PRO A 159 -7.38 -1.33 -0.87
C PRO A 159 -6.71 -0.02 -0.45
N GLU A 160 -5.96 0.59 -1.36
CA GLU A 160 -5.60 2.01 -1.27
C GLU A 160 -5.82 2.70 -2.62
N ALA A 161 -5.63 4.02 -2.66
CA ALA A 161 -5.72 4.76 -3.90
C ALA A 161 -4.76 5.94 -3.96
N ILE A 162 -4.29 6.24 -5.17
CA ILE A 162 -3.46 7.39 -5.46
C ILE A 162 -4.05 8.16 -6.64
N TRP A 163 -4.01 9.50 -6.57
CA TRP A 163 -4.42 10.34 -7.70
C TRP A 163 -3.39 10.26 -8.84
N ASP A 164 -3.85 9.88 -10.02
CA ASP A 164 -3.08 9.92 -11.26
C ASP A 164 -3.41 11.20 -12.04
N PRO A 165 -2.54 12.23 -12.01
CA PRO A 165 -2.80 13.48 -12.71
C PRO A 165 -2.80 13.33 -14.23
N THR A 166 -2.18 12.28 -14.79
CA THR A 166 -2.14 12.05 -16.24
C THR A 166 -3.47 11.52 -16.76
N LYS A 167 -4.26 10.88 -15.89
CA LYS A 167 -5.61 10.38 -16.18
C LYS A 167 -6.72 11.27 -15.65
N GLY A 168 -6.42 12.11 -14.66
CA GLY A 168 -7.44 12.85 -13.92
C GLY A 168 -8.37 11.91 -13.13
N GLN A 169 -7.83 10.81 -12.63
CA GLN A 169 -8.57 9.76 -11.93
C GLN A 169 -7.72 9.17 -10.79
N TYR A 170 -8.36 8.49 -9.85
CA TYR A 170 -7.69 7.69 -8.84
C TYR A 170 -7.36 6.31 -9.40
N LEU A 171 -6.11 5.90 -9.30
CA LEU A 171 -5.72 4.51 -9.40
C LEU A 171 -6.00 3.87 -8.04
N VAL A 172 -7.04 3.04 -7.98
CA VAL A 172 -7.38 2.25 -6.78
C VAL A 172 -6.81 0.87 -6.97
N HIS A 173 -6.10 0.34 -5.98
CA HIS A 173 -5.45 -0.97 -6.07
C HIS A 173 -5.73 -1.83 -4.85
N TRP A 174 -5.66 -3.15 -5.01
CA TRP A 174 -5.93 -4.15 -3.96
C TRP A 174 -5.23 -5.47 -4.28
N ALA A 175 -5.05 -6.32 -3.27
CA ALA A 175 -4.58 -7.69 -3.46
C ALA A 175 -5.73 -8.65 -3.79
N SER A 176 -5.48 -9.59 -4.71
CA SER A 176 -6.44 -10.64 -5.09
C SER A 176 -5.73 -11.88 -5.65
N LYS A 177 -6.40 -13.04 -5.61
CA LYS A 177 -5.98 -14.28 -6.29
C LYS A 177 -7.17 -14.85 -7.05
N PHE A 178 -6.92 -15.68 -8.04
CA PHE A 178 -7.95 -16.11 -8.98
C PHE A 178 -8.04 -17.63 -9.09
N TYR A 179 -9.24 -18.11 -9.37
CA TYR A 179 -9.55 -19.51 -9.63
C TYR A 179 -9.84 -19.71 -11.12
N ALA A 180 -9.61 -20.94 -11.60
CA ALA A 180 -9.95 -21.27 -12.98
C ALA A 180 -11.47 -21.16 -13.18
N ALA A 181 -11.89 -20.74 -14.38
CA ALA A 181 -13.32 -20.70 -14.73
C ALA A 181 -14.04 -22.06 -14.58
N SER A 182 -13.28 -23.17 -14.63
CA SER A 182 -13.77 -24.53 -14.38
C SER A 182 -13.94 -24.88 -12.90
N ASP A 183 -13.53 -24.01 -11.98
CA ASP A 183 -13.69 -24.16 -10.53
C ASP A 183 -14.49 -22.97 -9.94
N PRO A 184 -15.78 -22.82 -10.29
CA PRO A 184 -16.60 -21.70 -9.82
C PRO A 184 -16.88 -21.73 -8.31
N ASN A 185 -16.57 -22.83 -7.62
CA ASN A 185 -16.75 -22.98 -6.18
C ASN A 185 -15.44 -22.72 -5.39
N HIS A 186 -14.34 -22.41 -6.09
CA HIS A 186 -13.03 -22.08 -5.53
C HIS A 186 -12.46 -23.18 -4.61
N THR A 187 -12.69 -24.44 -4.99
CA THR A 187 -12.30 -25.63 -4.22
C THR A 187 -10.87 -26.09 -4.52
N GLY A 188 -10.37 -25.79 -5.71
CA GLY A 188 -9.04 -26.12 -6.19
C GLY A 188 -7.94 -25.18 -5.67
N ALA A 189 -6.78 -25.25 -6.31
CA ALA A 189 -5.68 -24.34 -6.01
C ALA A 189 -5.88 -22.99 -6.75
N PRO A 190 -5.78 -21.85 -6.06
CA PRO A 190 -5.75 -20.55 -6.74
C PRO A 190 -4.41 -20.33 -7.45
N GLY A 191 -4.38 -19.35 -8.34
CA GLY A 191 -3.13 -18.71 -8.76
C GLY A 191 -2.45 -17.92 -7.61
N PRO A 192 -1.26 -17.35 -7.86
CA PRO A 192 -0.60 -16.47 -6.89
C PRO A 192 -1.44 -15.22 -6.60
N ILE A 193 -1.24 -14.62 -5.43
CA ILE A 193 -1.81 -13.32 -5.09
C ILE A 193 -1.06 -12.23 -5.86
N VAL A 194 -1.82 -11.43 -6.59
CA VAL A 194 -1.34 -10.30 -7.41
C VAL A 194 -1.98 -9.00 -6.93
N ILE A 195 -1.35 -7.88 -7.26
CA ILE A 195 -1.99 -6.57 -7.08
C ILE A 195 -2.80 -6.24 -8.32
N ARG A 196 -4.06 -5.94 -8.10
CA ARG A 196 -5.07 -5.53 -9.08
C ARG A 196 -5.31 -4.04 -8.95
N TYR A 197 -5.85 -3.42 -10.00
CA TYR A 197 -6.25 -2.03 -9.96
C TYR A 197 -7.44 -1.73 -10.87
N ALA A 198 -8.14 -0.64 -10.57
CA ALA A 198 -9.09 0.00 -11.46
C ALA A 198 -9.04 1.52 -11.27
N TYR A 199 -9.44 2.26 -12.30
CA TYR A 199 -9.58 3.71 -12.21
C TYR A 199 -10.99 4.12 -11.81
N THR A 200 -11.09 5.16 -10.99
CA THR A 200 -12.35 5.85 -10.67
C THR A 200 -12.13 7.34 -10.55
N SER A 201 -13.18 8.15 -10.70
CA SER A 201 -13.13 9.59 -10.41
C SER A 201 -13.92 9.96 -9.14
N ASP A 202 -14.73 9.03 -8.62
CA ASP A 202 -15.74 9.31 -7.61
C ASP A 202 -15.92 8.22 -6.54
N PHE A 203 -15.16 7.11 -6.64
CA PHE A 203 -15.30 5.93 -5.80
C PHE A 203 -16.73 5.36 -5.79
N ARG A 204 -17.39 5.39 -6.95
CA ARG A 204 -18.70 4.76 -7.21
C ARG A 204 -18.65 3.95 -8.48
N THR A 205 -18.13 4.54 -9.57
CA THR A 205 -17.97 3.87 -10.84
C THR A 205 -16.49 3.59 -11.08
N PHE A 206 -16.17 2.34 -11.33
CA PHE A 206 -14.82 1.86 -11.58
C PHE A 206 -14.70 1.37 -13.03
N SER A 207 -13.53 1.53 -13.62
CA SER A 207 -13.17 0.79 -14.82
C SER A 207 -13.15 -0.71 -14.55
N ALA A 208 -13.14 -1.52 -15.60
CA ALA A 208 -12.85 -2.94 -15.45
C ALA A 208 -11.49 -3.13 -14.75
N PRO A 209 -11.36 -4.08 -13.81
CA PRO A 209 -10.13 -4.32 -13.08
C PRO A 209 -9.06 -4.96 -13.96
N GLN A 210 -7.81 -4.57 -13.76
CA GLN A 210 -6.64 -5.07 -14.47
C GLN A 210 -5.53 -5.46 -13.48
N THR A 211 -4.58 -6.26 -13.94
CA THR A 211 -3.40 -6.61 -13.12
C THR A 211 -2.43 -5.43 -13.13
N TYR A 212 -2.03 -4.97 -11.95
CA TYR A 212 -1.02 -3.93 -11.79
C TYR A 212 0.37 -4.53 -11.54
N ILE A 213 0.45 -5.48 -10.59
CA ILE A 213 1.71 -6.12 -10.20
C ILE A 213 1.49 -7.62 -10.13
N ASP A 214 2.22 -8.36 -10.95
CA ASP A 214 2.34 -9.82 -10.88
C ASP A 214 3.82 -10.19 -10.75
N LYS A 215 4.16 -10.84 -9.65
CA LYS A 215 5.52 -11.36 -9.37
C LYS A 215 5.51 -12.89 -9.25
N SER A 216 4.59 -13.56 -9.94
CA SER A 216 4.46 -15.01 -9.94
C SER A 216 5.82 -15.72 -10.07
N PRO A 217 6.09 -16.74 -9.23
CA PRO A 217 5.15 -17.41 -8.31
C PRO A 217 5.01 -16.73 -6.94
N THR A 218 5.68 -15.59 -6.70
CA THR A 218 5.61 -14.87 -5.42
C THR A 218 4.24 -14.25 -5.19
N ASN A 219 3.68 -14.46 -4.01
CA ASN A 219 2.43 -13.83 -3.59
C ASN A 219 2.72 -12.41 -3.07
N ILE A 220 2.06 -11.41 -3.63
CA ILE A 220 2.25 -10.01 -3.27
C ILE A 220 0.97 -9.42 -2.72
N ILE A 221 1.05 -8.81 -1.54
CA ILE A 221 -0.05 -8.08 -0.89
C ILE A 221 0.43 -6.71 -0.40
N ASP A 222 -0.50 -5.95 0.17
CA ASP A 222 -0.26 -4.69 0.89
C ASP A 222 0.65 -3.71 0.14
N LEU A 223 0.19 -3.31 -1.05
CA LEU A 223 0.85 -2.25 -1.80
C LEU A 223 0.56 -0.91 -1.13
N ASN A 224 1.61 -0.14 -0.85
CA ASN A 224 1.53 1.27 -0.48
C ASN A 224 2.45 2.10 -1.38
N ILE A 225 2.00 3.26 -1.85
CA ILE A 225 2.76 4.11 -2.78
C ILE A 225 3.01 5.48 -2.15
N LEU A 226 4.28 5.85 -2.00
CA LEU A 226 4.73 7.15 -1.55
C LEU A 226 5.24 7.99 -2.74
N PRO A 227 4.55 9.08 -3.11
CA PRO A 227 5.07 10.05 -4.09
C PRO A 227 6.35 10.70 -3.59
N THR A 228 7.38 10.75 -4.45
CA THR A 228 8.69 11.35 -4.12
C THR A 228 9.03 12.58 -4.95
N SER A 229 8.15 12.96 -5.89
CA SER A 229 8.23 14.19 -6.66
C SER A 229 6.87 14.86 -6.82
N SER A 230 6.89 16.18 -6.99
CA SER A 230 5.69 16.98 -7.25
C SER A 230 5.20 16.86 -8.70
N ASP A 231 6.03 16.40 -9.62
CA ASP A 231 5.70 16.22 -11.04
C ASP A 231 4.88 14.94 -11.31
N GLY A 232 4.63 14.11 -10.28
CA GLY A 232 3.84 12.90 -10.38
C GLY A 232 4.51 11.77 -11.18
N ARG A 233 5.85 11.79 -11.31
CA ARG A 233 6.59 10.75 -12.05
C ARG A 233 7.46 9.86 -11.16
N SER A 234 7.86 10.34 -9.98
CA SER A 234 8.72 9.59 -9.08
C SER A 234 7.96 9.08 -7.88
N PHE A 235 8.12 7.78 -7.61
CA PHE A 235 7.44 7.09 -6.55
C PHE A 235 8.36 6.05 -5.92
N VAL A 236 8.15 5.83 -4.63
CA VAL A 236 8.57 4.65 -3.90
C VAL A 236 7.32 3.83 -3.65
N ARG A 237 7.37 2.52 -3.84
CA ARG A 237 6.30 1.62 -3.41
C ARG A 237 6.82 0.59 -2.44
N PHE A 238 6.01 0.30 -1.44
CA PHE A 238 6.25 -0.73 -0.45
C PHE A 238 5.35 -1.91 -0.78
N LEU A 239 5.90 -3.11 -0.69
CA LEU A 239 5.22 -4.35 -1.05
C LEU A 239 5.51 -5.40 0.01
N LYS A 240 4.48 -6.16 0.38
CA LYS A 240 4.62 -7.37 1.18
C LYS A 240 4.78 -8.57 0.25
N ASP A 241 5.93 -9.23 0.36
CA ASP A 241 6.12 -10.60 -0.11
C ASP A 241 5.48 -11.55 0.92
N GLU A 242 4.33 -12.08 0.56
CA GLU A 242 3.56 -12.99 1.41
C GLU A 242 4.12 -14.43 1.39
N SER A 243 4.96 -14.76 0.41
CA SER A 243 5.66 -16.05 0.36
C SER A 243 6.83 -16.10 1.35
N LEU A 244 7.60 -15.01 1.47
CA LEU A 244 8.75 -14.90 2.36
C LEU A 244 8.45 -14.17 3.68
N LYS A 245 7.25 -13.60 3.82
CA LYS A 245 6.83 -12.76 4.96
C LYS A 245 7.73 -11.53 5.15
N THR A 246 8.11 -10.87 4.05
CA THR A 246 9.00 -9.70 4.09
C THR A 246 8.37 -8.48 3.45
N VAL A 247 8.73 -7.29 3.91
CA VAL A 247 8.39 -6.02 3.23
C VAL A 247 9.63 -5.48 2.54
N PHE A 248 9.46 -5.00 1.31
CA PHE A 248 10.53 -4.40 0.51
C PHE A 248 10.03 -3.16 -0.25
N VAL A 249 10.98 -2.40 -0.77
CA VAL A 249 10.77 -1.20 -1.58
C VAL A 249 11.18 -1.41 -3.03
N GLU A 250 10.38 -0.85 -3.93
CA GLU A 250 10.76 -0.56 -5.31
C GLU A 250 10.62 0.94 -5.61
N VAL A 251 11.41 1.42 -6.58
CA VAL A 251 11.45 2.83 -6.97
C VAL A 251 11.21 2.99 -8.46
N THR A 252 10.61 4.12 -8.84
CA THR A 252 10.50 4.55 -10.23
C THR A 252 10.63 6.07 -10.33
N THR A 253 11.04 6.54 -11.51
CA THR A 253 11.06 7.95 -11.92
C THR A 253 10.27 8.18 -13.22
N THR A 254 9.52 7.14 -13.66
CA THR A 254 8.88 7.08 -14.98
C THR A 254 7.36 6.93 -14.91
N GLY A 255 6.76 7.20 -13.75
CA GLY A 255 5.32 7.16 -13.52
C GLY A 255 4.83 5.86 -12.87
N LEU A 256 3.54 5.83 -12.50
CA LEU A 256 2.91 4.68 -11.83
C LEU A 256 3.02 3.37 -12.63
N PHE A 257 2.96 3.44 -13.96
CA PHE A 257 3.14 2.29 -14.87
C PHE A 257 4.52 2.24 -15.53
N GLY A 258 5.48 2.99 -14.97
CA GLY A 258 6.84 3.04 -15.46
C GLY A 258 7.66 1.81 -15.09
N THR A 259 8.97 1.89 -15.34
CA THR A 259 9.92 0.88 -14.92
C THR A 259 10.18 0.99 -13.42
N TRP A 260 9.97 -0.10 -12.69
CA TRP A 260 10.25 -0.20 -11.26
C TRP A 260 11.52 -1.02 -11.02
N THR A 261 12.35 -0.59 -10.07
CA THR A 261 13.57 -1.29 -9.67
C THR A 261 13.57 -1.53 -8.17
N ARG A 262 14.04 -2.70 -7.71
CA ARG A 262 14.25 -3.01 -6.29
C ARG A 262 15.71 -2.72 -5.91
N PRO A 263 16.00 -1.60 -5.23
CA PRO A 263 17.37 -1.25 -4.85
C PRO A 263 17.96 -2.32 -3.94
N GLY A 264 19.16 -2.80 -4.26
CA GLY A 264 19.82 -3.93 -3.56
C GLY A 264 19.47 -5.32 -4.12
N GLY A 265 18.60 -5.43 -5.13
CA GLY A 265 18.27 -6.70 -5.79
C GLY A 265 17.13 -7.48 -5.14
N SER A 266 16.85 -8.67 -5.65
CA SER A 266 15.66 -9.47 -5.31
C SER A 266 15.59 -9.97 -3.86
N SER A 267 16.69 -9.99 -3.14
CA SER A 267 16.74 -10.36 -1.71
C SER A 267 16.67 -9.17 -0.75
N ALA A 268 16.75 -7.94 -1.24
CA ALA A 268 16.84 -6.76 -0.39
C ALA A 268 15.48 -6.41 0.24
N ILE A 269 15.39 -6.42 1.55
CA ILE A 269 14.15 -6.19 2.31
C ILE A 269 14.36 -5.07 3.33
N ILE A 270 13.25 -4.49 3.79
CA ILE A 270 13.20 -3.62 4.97
C ILE A 270 13.18 -4.48 6.24
N ALA A 271 12.24 -5.42 6.31
CA ALA A 271 12.03 -6.26 7.49
C ALA A 271 11.31 -7.56 7.12
N SER A 272 11.41 -8.54 8.02
CA SER A 272 10.72 -9.84 7.95
C SER A 272 9.74 -9.99 9.11
N GLY A 273 8.72 -10.85 8.96
CA GLY A 273 7.67 -11.06 9.96
C GLY A 273 6.72 -9.87 10.11
N VAL A 274 6.61 -9.03 9.08
CA VAL A 274 5.80 -7.81 9.05
C VAL A 274 4.93 -7.73 7.80
N GLU A 275 3.85 -6.97 7.83
CA GLU A 275 2.95 -6.68 6.70
C GLU A 275 2.44 -5.23 6.75
N GLY A 276 1.51 -4.87 5.86
CA GLY A 276 0.79 -3.60 5.89
C GLY A 276 1.62 -2.33 5.94
N PRO A 277 2.61 -2.11 5.04
CA PRO A 277 3.38 -0.88 5.05
C PRO A 277 2.49 0.35 4.88
N ALA A 278 2.61 1.34 5.78
CA ALA A 278 1.94 2.63 5.64
C ALA A 278 2.97 3.76 5.69
N ALA A 279 3.42 4.24 4.53
CA ALA A 279 4.49 5.23 4.43
C ALA A 279 3.97 6.68 4.32
N TYR A 280 4.67 7.60 4.95
CA TYR A 280 4.36 9.03 4.94
C TYR A 280 5.63 9.86 5.18
N TRP A 281 5.63 11.10 4.68
CA TRP A 281 6.73 12.04 4.86
C TRP A 281 6.71 12.67 6.27
N ASP A 282 7.91 12.98 6.78
CA ASP A 282 8.07 13.77 7.98
C ASP A 282 7.79 15.25 7.67
N ASN A 283 6.89 15.87 8.44
CA ASN A 283 6.50 17.28 8.29
C ASN A 283 7.63 18.24 8.66
N GLN A 284 8.58 17.84 9.52
CA GLN A 284 9.58 18.72 10.12
C GLN A 284 10.97 18.53 9.50
N VAL A 285 11.31 17.33 9.05
CA VAL A 285 12.64 17.00 8.52
C VAL A 285 12.55 16.65 7.04
N ALA A 286 13.03 17.56 6.18
CA ALA A 286 12.99 17.37 4.73
C ALA A 286 13.74 16.10 4.31
N GLY A 287 13.12 15.30 3.43
CA GLY A 287 13.68 14.03 2.96
C GLY A 287 13.62 12.87 3.96
N LYS A 288 13.14 13.09 5.19
CA LYS A 288 12.86 12.02 6.14
C LYS A 288 11.45 11.47 5.90
N ALA A 289 11.32 10.15 5.87
CA ALA A 289 10.04 9.46 5.81
C ALA A 289 9.93 8.44 6.93
N HIS A 290 8.68 8.08 7.20
CA HIS A 290 8.28 7.04 8.13
C HIS A 290 7.53 5.96 7.36
N VAL A 291 7.62 4.72 7.85
CA VAL A 291 6.75 3.62 7.43
C VAL A 291 6.31 2.86 8.68
N LEU A 292 5.00 2.66 8.83
CA LEU A 292 4.49 1.73 9.82
C LEU A 292 4.53 0.33 9.24
N LEU A 293 5.03 -0.64 10.01
CA LEU A 293 5.05 -2.05 9.63
C LEU A 293 4.27 -2.87 10.66
N ASP A 294 3.25 -3.59 10.20
CA ASP A 294 2.35 -4.36 11.06
C ASP A 294 3.02 -5.68 11.42
N PHE A 295 3.42 -5.84 12.68
CA PHE A 295 3.86 -7.12 13.20
C PHE A 295 2.62 -7.95 13.52
N TYR A 296 1.99 -8.49 12.47
CA TYR A 296 0.71 -9.18 12.50
C TYR A 296 0.65 -10.38 13.46
N GLY A 297 1.79 -11.03 13.72
CA GLY A 297 1.95 -12.09 14.71
C GLY A 297 2.25 -11.62 16.14
N ALA A 298 2.28 -10.31 16.38
CA ALA A 298 2.62 -9.69 17.65
C ALA A 298 1.67 -8.50 17.97
N ASP A 299 2.23 -7.42 18.50
CA ASP A 299 1.52 -6.28 19.09
C ASP A 299 1.07 -5.19 18.09
N GLY A 300 1.13 -5.49 16.78
CA GLY A 300 0.65 -4.60 15.72
C GLY A 300 1.73 -3.67 15.17
N TYR A 301 1.32 -2.45 14.82
CA TYR A 301 2.18 -1.50 14.12
C TYR A 301 3.40 -1.05 14.92
N ARG A 302 4.54 -0.95 14.22
CA ARG A 302 5.76 -0.31 14.70
C ARG A 302 6.28 0.68 13.66
N PRO A 303 6.61 1.92 14.05
CA PRO A 303 7.18 2.91 13.14
C PRO A 303 8.66 2.63 12.86
N TYR A 304 9.04 2.82 11.60
CA TYR A 304 10.42 2.84 11.10
C TYR A 304 10.63 4.16 10.37
N GLU A 305 11.87 4.64 10.33
CA GLU A 305 12.23 5.88 9.66
C GLU A 305 13.50 5.76 8.81
N THR A 306 13.60 6.62 7.81
CA THR A 306 14.80 6.78 6.98
C THR A 306 14.86 8.16 6.35
N THR A 307 16.06 8.58 5.93
CA THR A 307 16.25 9.71 4.99
C THR A 307 16.61 9.23 3.58
N ASN A 308 16.62 7.92 3.34
CA ASN A 308 16.88 7.33 2.03
C ASN A 308 15.76 6.33 1.68
N VAL A 309 14.60 6.86 1.31
CA VAL A 309 13.42 6.06 0.95
C VAL A 309 13.66 5.19 -0.29
N ALA A 310 14.66 5.51 -1.11
CA ALA A 310 15.02 4.76 -2.31
C ALA A 310 16.01 3.62 -2.04
N SER A 311 15.98 3.08 -0.82
CA SER A 311 16.80 1.96 -0.39
C SER A 311 15.98 0.98 0.45
N ASN A 312 16.26 -0.31 0.29
CA ASN A 312 15.77 -1.35 1.19
C ASN A 312 16.56 -1.38 2.51
N ALA A 313 17.82 -0.94 2.51
CA ALA A 313 18.64 -0.80 3.71
C ALA A 313 18.48 0.60 4.33
N GLY A 314 18.65 0.70 5.65
CA GLY A 314 18.67 1.98 6.36
C GLY A 314 17.32 2.48 6.86
N TRP A 315 16.30 1.61 6.87
CA TRP A 315 15.09 1.80 7.66
C TRP A 315 15.34 1.34 9.09
N THR A 316 15.30 2.26 10.03
CA THR A 316 15.57 1.98 11.45
C THR A 316 14.29 2.12 12.26
N ALA A 317 14.09 1.23 13.24
CA ALA A 317 12.94 1.34 14.14
C ALA A 317 12.96 2.69 14.89
N SER A 318 11.83 3.41 14.85
CA SER A 318 11.65 4.66 15.58
C SER A 318 11.23 4.39 17.03
N SER A 319 11.29 5.44 17.86
CA SER A 319 10.76 5.37 19.22
C SER A 319 9.26 5.05 19.23
N ARG A 320 8.87 4.11 20.09
CA ARG A 320 7.48 3.68 20.31
C ARG A 320 6.86 4.28 21.56
N THR A 321 7.58 5.12 22.32
CA THR A 321 7.13 5.60 23.64
C THR A 321 5.77 6.31 23.58
N GLY A 322 5.47 7.01 22.49
CA GLY A 322 4.17 7.67 22.27
C GLY A 322 3.27 6.96 21.26
N PHE A 323 3.67 5.81 20.72
CA PHE A 323 2.92 5.12 19.66
C PHE A 323 1.93 4.13 20.30
N PRO A 324 0.63 4.16 19.92
CA PRO A 324 -0.36 3.23 20.48
C PRO A 324 -0.05 1.77 20.13
N SER A 325 -0.36 0.85 21.05
CA SER A 325 -0.26 -0.59 20.81
C SER A 325 -1.54 -1.15 20.20
N GLY A 326 -1.45 -2.30 19.53
CA GLY A 326 -2.61 -3.05 19.03
C GLY A 326 -3.21 -2.53 17.71
N LEU A 327 -2.80 -1.35 17.23
CA LEU A 327 -3.17 -0.86 15.91
C LEU A 327 -2.66 -1.81 14.83
N ARG A 328 -3.52 -2.16 13.88
CA ARG A 328 -3.21 -2.98 12.71
C ARG A 328 -3.23 -2.16 11.43
N HIS A 329 -2.90 -2.82 10.30
CA HIS A 329 -2.80 -2.22 8.96
C HIS A 329 -3.81 -1.09 8.71
N GLY A 330 -3.32 0.07 8.27
CA GLY A 330 -4.11 1.28 8.01
C GLY A 330 -3.27 2.35 7.30
N GLY A 331 -3.55 3.63 7.54
CA GLY A 331 -2.85 4.73 6.86
C GLY A 331 -2.66 5.97 7.73
N VAL A 332 -1.73 6.83 7.34
CA VAL A 332 -1.42 8.11 8.00
C VAL A 332 -1.43 9.25 7.00
N LEU A 333 -2.21 10.29 7.29
CA LEU A 333 -2.33 11.49 6.48
C LEU A 333 -1.77 12.69 7.27
N PRO A 334 -0.74 13.41 6.75
CA PRO A 334 -0.35 14.70 7.31
C PRO A 334 -1.47 15.75 7.21
N ILE A 335 -1.66 16.56 8.25
CA ILE A 335 -2.75 17.53 8.34
C ILE A 335 -2.27 18.91 8.81
N ASN A 336 -3.02 19.94 8.43
CA ASN A 336 -2.79 21.32 8.85
C ASN A 336 -3.47 21.66 10.18
N GLN A 337 -3.20 22.86 10.70
CA GLN A 337 -3.74 23.34 11.98
C GLN A 337 -5.27 23.36 12.03
N THR A 338 -5.92 23.77 10.94
CA THR A 338 -7.38 23.85 10.90
C THR A 338 -8.03 22.48 11.13
N VAL A 339 -7.53 21.45 10.47
CA VAL A 339 -8.02 20.07 10.63
C VAL A 339 -7.64 19.53 12.01
N TYR A 340 -6.40 19.76 12.46
CA TYR A 340 -5.92 19.31 13.77
C TYR A 340 -6.83 19.83 14.92
N ASP A 341 -7.14 21.13 14.91
CA ASP A 341 -8.01 21.74 15.92
C ASP A 341 -9.46 21.30 15.81
N ALA A 342 -9.95 21.01 14.60
CA ALA A 342 -11.31 20.54 14.38
C ALA A 342 -11.49 19.10 14.89
N LEU A 343 -10.52 18.22 14.65
CA LEU A 343 -10.47 16.87 15.19
C LEU A 343 -10.42 16.89 16.72
N GLY A 344 -9.51 17.69 17.28
CA GLY A 344 -9.37 17.81 18.73
C GLY A 344 -10.66 18.28 19.40
N ARG A 345 -11.27 19.36 18.90
CA ARG A 345 -12.55 19.86 19.46
C ARG A 345 -13.71 18.87 19.37
N ARG A 346 -13.74 18.00 18.36
CA ARG A 346 -14.85 17.07 18.15
C ARG A 346 -14.72 15.80 18.99
N TRP A 347 -13.49 15.35 19.23
CA TRP A 347 -13.21 13.97 19.63
C TRP A 347 -12.23 13.80 20.80
N ASP A 348 -11.62 14.88 21.30
CA ASP A 348 -10.78 14.84 22.51
C ASP A 348 -11.61 14.73 23.80
#